data_AF-A0A3N0BE11-F1
#
_entry.id   AF-A0A3N0BE11-F1
#
_cell.length_a   1.000
_cell.length_b   1.000
_cell.length_c   1.000
_cell.angle_alpha   90.00
_cell.angle_beta   90.00
_cell.angle_gamma   90.00
#
_symmetry.space_group_name_H-M   'P 1'
#
loop_
_entity.id
_entity.type
_entity.pdbx_description
1 polymer ?
#
loop_
_entity_poly.entity_id
_entity_poly.type
_entity_poly.pdbx_seq_one_letter_code
_entity_poly.pdbx_strand_id
1 'polypeptide(L)'
;MSYVHTFSCRLSDDDRRRLAEQAGRLELKSSEYLRYLIRIPLADKDSASSARCVVIDADAMVAMARELTKWGYHYNQAVHSMNTISLFIKRGRLEADYFSRTIGEINESLREVESGRLELASRLAEMERSVLVGDE
;
A
#
# COMPACT_ATOMS: atom_id res chain seq x y z
N MET A 1 16.11 21.03 -19.85
CA MET A 1 15.84 22.19 -18.97
C MET A 1 17.18 22.70 -18.46
N SER A 2 17.49 23.99 -18.66
CA SER A 2 18.78 24.56 -18.23
C SER A 2 18.70 24.94 -16.74
N TYR A 3 19.72 24.60 -15.96
CA TYR A 3 19.81 24.95 -14.54
C TYR A 3 20.77 26.13 -14.38
N VAL A 4 20.24 27.30 -14.05
CA VAL A 4 20.99 28.59 -14.06
C VAL A 4 21.37 29.10 -12.67
N HIS A 5 20.76 28.57 -11.61
CA HIS A 5 21.04 28.96 -10.23
C HIS A 5 21.85 27.88 -9.50
N THR A 6 22.83 28.30 -8.70
CA THR A 6 23.66 27.42 -7.88
C THR A 6 23.20 27.46 -6.43
N PHE A 7 23.06 26.28 -5.82
CA PHE A 7 22.84 26.11 -4.39
C PHE A 7 24.07 25.45 -3.77
N SER A 8 24.54 25.97 -2.64
CA SER A 8 25.69 25.43 -1.90
C SER A 8 25.33 25.28 -0.43
N CYS A 9 25.51 24.09 0.12
CA CYS A 9 25.39 23.83 1.55
C CYS A 9 26.65 23.12 2.07
N ARG A 10 26.93 23.28 3.37
CA ARG A 10 27.95 22.50 4.07
C ARG A 10 27.31 21.21 4.58
N LEU A 11 27.98 20.09 4.38
CA LEU A 11 27.56 18.77 4.84
C LEU A 11 28.65 18.18 5.73
N SER A 12 28.26 17.38 6.72
CA SER A 12 29.21 16.50 7.39
C SER A 12 29.69 15.40 6.42
N ASP A 13 30.77 14.70 6.78
CA ASP A 13 31.24 13.56 5.97
C ASP A 13 30.21 12.41 5.93
N ASP A 14 29.42 12.23 6.99
CA ASP A 14 28.35 11.23 7.05
C ASP A 14 27.21 11.61 6.10
N ASP A 15 26.74 12.87 6.15
CA ASP A 15 25.66 13.35 5.29
C ASP A 15 26.05 13.33 3.81
N ARG A 16 27.30 13.70 3.50
CA ARG A 16 27.83 13.66 2.14
C ARG A 16 27.85 12.24 1.59
N ARG A 17 28.26 11.26 2.42
CA ARG A 17 28.27 9.84 2.05
C ARG A 17 26.85 9.32 1.85
N ARG A 18 25.93 9.60 2.77
CA ARG A 18 24.51 9.23 2.64
C ARG A 18 23.90 9.79 1.36
N LEU A 19 24.14 11.07 1.03
CA LEU A 19 23.66 11.68 -0.20
C LEU A 19 24.18 10.95 -1.46
N ALA A 20 25.46 10.58 -1.47
CA ALA A 20 26.05 9.86 -2.59
C ALA A 20 25.50 8.43 -2.72
N GLU A 21 25.36 7.72 -1.60
CA GLU A 21 24.82 6.36 -1.57
C GLU A 21 23.36 6.30 -2.00
N GLN A 22 22.51 7.20 -1.48
CA GLN A 22 21.08 7.25 -1.84
C GLN A 22 20.87 7.63 -3.31
N ALA A 23 21.62 8.62 -3.81
CA ALA A 23 21.58 8.98 -5.22
C ALA A 23 22.04 7.80 -6.10
N GLY A 24 23.12 7.11 -5.71
CA GLY A 24 23.64 5.95 -6.43
C GLY A 24 22.67 4.76 -6.48
N ARG A 25 21.96 4.48 -5.38
CA ARG A 25 20.92 3.44 -5.33
C ARG A 25 19.78 3.65 -6.33
N LEU A 26 19.54 4.90 -6.73
CA LEU A 26 18.51 5.29 -7.69
C LEU A 26 19.08 5.62 -9.08
N GLU A 27 20.38 5.37 -9.31
CA GLU A 27 21.09 5.72 -10.54
C GLU A 27 21.04 7.23 -10.89
N LEU A 28 20.97 8.08 -9.87
CA LEU A 28 20.90 9.53 -10.00
C LEU A 28 22.22 10.21 -9.65
N LYS A 29 22.48 11.38 -10.23
CA LYS A 29 23.48 12.30 -9.68
C LYS A 29 22.94 12.92 -8.39
N SER A 30 23.82 13.27 -7.45
CA SER A 30 23.42 13.95 -6.21
C SER A 30 22.61 15.24 -6.45
N SER A 31 22.92 15.97 -7.53
CA SER A 31 22.15 17.16 -7.91
C SER A 31 20.75 16.85 -8.46
N GLU A 32 20.55 15.68 -9.08
CA GLU A 32 19.24 15.22 -9.54
C GLU A 32 18.41 14.74 -8.36
N TYR A 33 19.02 13.96 -7.46
CA TYR A 33 18.41 13.52 -6.22
C TYR A 33 17.91 14.71 -5.36
N LEU A 34 18.76 15.73 -5.14
CA LEU A 34 18.35 16.94 -4.41
C LEU A 34 17.21 17.69 -5.09
N ARG A 35 17.20 17.79 -6.43
CA ARG A 35 16.09 18.44 -7.15
C ARG A 35 14.79 17.68 -7.02
N TYR A 36 14.83 16.35 -6.96
CA TYR A 36 13.64 15.55 -6.69
C TYR A 36 13.14 15.80 -5.27
N LEU A 37 14.03 15.82 -4.28
CA LEU A 37 13.66 16.15 -2.90
C LEU A 37 13.03 17.54 -2.77
N ILE A 38 13.59 18.56 -3.43
CA ILE A 38 13.04 19.93 -3.42
C ILE A 38 11.64 20.01 -4.05
N ARG A 39 11.32 19.12 -5.00
CA ARG A 39 10.00 19.07 -5.66
C ARG A 39 8.96 18.32 -4.83
N ILE A 40 9.37 17.61 -3.79
CA ILE A 40 8.43 17.01 -2.84
C ILE A 40 7.83 18.17 -2.04
N PRO A 41 6.51 18.42 -2.12
CA PRO A 41 5.88 19.47 -1.36
C PRO A 41 5.92 19.11 0.12
N LEU A 42 6.87 19.68 0.85
CA LEU A 42 6.86 19.71 2.31
C LEU A 42 5.79 20.75 2.71
N ALA A 43 4.90 20.39 3.62
CA ALA A 43 3.66 21.12 3.92
C ALA A 43 3.80 22.66 4.01
N ASP A 44 2.76 23.35 3.56
CA ASP A 44 2.63 24.80 3.65
C ASP A 44 2.47 25.26 5.11
N LYS A 45 3.20 26.30 5.52
CA LYS A 45 3.19 26.82 6.90
C LYS A 45 1.85 27.44 7.31
N ASP A 46 1.01 27.81 6.34
CA ASP A 46 -0.27 28.49 6.59
C ASP A 46 -1.49 27.56 6.58
N SER A 47 -1.31 26.24 6.37
CA SER A 47 -2.41 25.28 6.49
C SER A 47 -2.41 24.65 7.88
N ALA A 48 -3.50 24.81 8.63
CA ALA A 48 -3.73 24.23 9.97
C ALA A 48 -3.78 22.68 9.99
N SER A 49 -3.33 22.03 8.93
CA SER A 49 -3.13 20.60 8.81
C SER A 49 -1.77 20.43 8.14
N SER A 50 -0.72 20.27 8.93
CA SER A 50 0.58 19.78 8.48
C SER A 50 0.38 18.45 7.76
N ALA A 51 0.14 18.51 6.45
CA ALA A 51 -0.02 17.33 5.63
C ALA A 51 1.35 16.66 5.54
N ARG A 52 1.57 15.68 6.42
CA ARG A 52 2.68 14.74 6.36
C ARG A 52 2.77 14.24 4.91
N CYS A 53 3.77 14.71 4.17
CA CYS A 53 3.94 14.30 2.80
C CYS A 53 4.43 12.86 2.81
N VAL A 54 3.55 11.93 2.40
CA VAL A 54 3.92 10.53 2.18
C VAL A 54 4.32 10.42 0.72
N VAL A 55 5.59 10.14 0.45
CA VAL A 55 6.01 9.70 -0.89
C VAL A 55 5.51 8.28 -1.05
N ILE A 56 4.42 8.13 -1.80
CA ILE A 56 3.80 6.84 -2.04
C ILE A 56 4.34 6.28 -3.35
N ASP A 57 4.97 5.11 -3.29
CA ASP A 57 5.32 4.33 -4.47
C ASP A 57 4.03 3.99 -5.25
N ALA A 58 3.91 4.54 -6.46
CA ALA A 58 2.75 4.37 -7.31
C ALA A 58 2.54 2.90 -7.71
N ASP A 59 3.61 2.12 -7.88
CA ASP A 59 3.52 0.71 -8.23
C ASP A 59 2.98 -0.10 -7.04
N ALA A 60 3.42 0.22 -5.83
CA ALA A 60 2.88 -0.37 -4.60
C ALA A 60 1.38 -0.05 -4.42
N MET A 61 0.94 1.18 -4.72
CA MET A 61 -0.49 1.52 -4.67
C MET A 61 -1.32 0.77 -5.69
N VAL A 62 -0.82 0.62 -6.92
CA VAL A 62 -1.51 -0.14 -7.97
C VAL A 62 -1.61 -1.61 -7.58
N ALA A 63 -0.55 -2.19 -7.00
CA ALA A 63 -0.58 -3.55 -6.48
C ALA A 63 -1.62 -3.71 -5.36
N MET A 64 -1.67 -2.78 -4.41
CA MET A 64 -2.67 -2.76 -3.34
C MET A 64 -4.11 -2.63 -3.87
N ALA A 65 -4.35 -1.74 -4.84
CA ALA A 65 -5.66 -1.55 -5.44
C ALA A 65 -6.17 -2.81 -6.18
N ARG A 66 -5.26 -3.52 -6.86
CA ARG A 66 -5.59 -4.81 -7.51
C ARG A 66 -5.95 -5.87 -6.48
N GLU A 67 -5.21 -5.95 -5.39
CA GLU A 67 -5.47 -6.93 -4.32
C GLU A 67 -6.80 -6.65 -3.61
N LEU A 68 -7.09 -5.38 -3.29
CA LEU A 68 -8.40 -4.96 -2.74
C LEU A 68 -9.56 -5.30 -3.69
N THR A 69 -9.37 -5.11 -4.99
CA THR A 69 -10.38 -5.47 -5.99
C THR A 69 -10.62 -6.98 -6.02
N LYS A 70 -9.54 -7.77 -5.98
CA LYS A 70 -9.61 -9.23 -5.90
C LYS A 70 -10.36 -9.69 -4.64
N TRP A 71 -10.15 -9.06 -3.50
CA TRP A 71 -10.91 -9.37 -2.27
C TRP A 71 -12.39 -9.02 -2.39
N GLY A 72 -12.73 -7.92 -3.06
CA GLY A 72 -14.11 -7.58 -3.38
C GLY A 72 -14.81 -8.70 -4.17
N TYR A 73 -14.12 -9.32 -5.13
CA TYR A 73 -14.65 -10.47 -5.86
C TYR A 73 -14.86 -11.70 -4.97
N HIS A 74 -13.86 -12.08 -4.15
CA HIS A 74 -13.97 -13.22 -3.25
C HIS A 74 -15.06 -13.04 -2.19
N TYR A 75 -15.18 -11.83 -1.62
CA TYR A 75 -16.25 -11.49 -0.69
C TYR A 75 -17.62 -11.62 -1.35
N ASN A 76 -17.79 -11.05 -2.55
CA ASN A 76 -19.06 -11.14 -3.28
C ASN A 76 -19.40 -12.60 -3.64
N GLN A 77 -18.41 -13.43 -3.95
CA GLN A 77 -18.59 -14.86 -4.20
C GLN A 77 -19.10 -15.58 -2.94
N ALA A 78 -18.51 -15.32 -1.78
CA ALA A 78 -18.97 -15.90 -0.52
C ALA A 78 -20.42 -15.48 -0.20
N VAL A 79 -20.76 -14.20 -0.39
CA VAL A 79 -22.14 -13.69 -0.22
C VAL A 79 -23.12 -14.37 -1.17
N HIS A 80 -22.75 -14.54 -2.44
CA HIS A 80 -23.60 -15.26 -3.40
C HIS A 80 -23.83 -16.72 -3.01
N SER A 81 -22.79 -17.43 -2.58
CA SER A 81 -22.91 -18.81 -2.08
C SER A 81 -23.83 -18.90 -0.86
N MET A 82 -23.73 -17.95 0.07
CA MET A 82 -24.63 -17.87 1.23
C MET A 82 -26.07 -17.56 0.84
N ASN A 83 -26.30 -16.67 -0.13
CA ASN A 83 -27.63 -16.37 -0.64
C ASN A 83 -28.28 -17.59 -1.31
N THR A 84 -27.51 -18.37 -2.05
CA THR A 84 -27.95 -19.63 -2.65
C THR A 84 -28.33 -20.66 -1.59
N ILE A 85 -27.53 -20.81 -0.54
CA ILE A 85 -27.84 -21.63 0.63
C ILE A 85 -29.18 -21.20 1.26
N SER A 86 -29.35 -19.90 1.53
CA SER A 86 -30.58 -19.35 2.12
C SER A 86 -31.82 -19.64 1.25
N LEU A 87 -31.68 -19.57 -0.07
CA LEU A 87 -32.74 -19.92 -1.02
C LEU A 87 -33.15 -21.39 -0.92
N PHE A 88 -32.20 -22.32 -0.81
CA PHE A 88 -32.50 -23.75 -0.71
C PHE A 88 -33.17 -24.11 0.63
N ILE A 89 -32.73 -23.51 1.74
CA ILE A 89 -33.39 -23.64 3.05
C ILE A 89 -34.86 -23.19 2.96
N LYS A 90 -35.10 -21.98 2.40
CA LYS A 90 -36.46 -21.43 2.23
C LYS A 90 -37.37 -22.31 1.37
N ARG A 91 -36.80 -23.06 0.42
CA ARG A 91 -37.54 -23.96 -0.48
C ARG A 91 -37.74 -25.37 0.09
N GLY A 92 -37.29 -25.64 1.31
CA GLY A 92 -37.42 -26.97 1.95
C GLY A 92 -36.63 -28.08 1.25
N ARG A 93 -35.65 -27.73 0.40
CA ARG A 93 -34.78 -28.69 -0.28
C ARG A 93 -33.50 -28.83 0.55
N LEU A 94 -33.39 -29.92 1.30
CA LEU A 94 -32.29 -30.21 2.23
C LEU A 94 -31.48 -31.39 1.72
N GLU A 95 -30.54 -31.14 0.81
CA GLU A 95 -29.47 -32.10 0.52
C GLU A 95 -28.23 -31.71 1.32
N ALA A 96 -27.95 -32.47 2.39
CA ALA A 96 -26.90 -32.18 3.36
C ALA A 96 -25.49 -32.14 2.73
N ASP A 97 -25.22 -32.99 1.73
CA ASP A 97 -23.94 -33.04 1.04
C ASP A 97 -23.66 -31.78 0.22
N TYR A 98 -24.69 -31.26 -0.48
CA TYR A 98 -24.57 -30.00 -1.21
C TYR A 98 -24.24 -28.85 -0.25
N PHE A 99 -24.90 -28.82 0.90
CA PHE A 99 -24.68 -27.81 1.93
C PHE A 99 -23.27 -27.86 2.54
N SER A 100 -22.80 -29.06 2.86
CA SER A 100 -21.46 -29.29 3.39
C SER A 100 -20.38 -28.80 2.42
N ARG A 101 -20.56 -29.09 1.12
CA ARG A 101 -19.64 -28.63 0.08
C ARG A 101 -19.63 -27.11 -0.06
N THR A 102 -20.81 -26.48 -0.12
CA THR A 102 -20.90 -25.02 -0.27
C THR A 102 -20.36 -24.28 0.96
N ILE A 103 -20.58 -24.79 2.17
CA ILE A 103 -19.95 -24.25 3.40
C ILE A 103 -18.42 -24.40 3.34
N GLY A 104 -17.92 -25.52 2.81
CA GLY A 104 -16.48 -25.70 2.56
C GLY A 104 -15.89 -24.66 1.62
N GLU A 105 -16.56 -24.41 0.48
CA GLU A 105 -16.16 -23.39 -0.50
C GLU A 105 -16.17 -21.96 0.09
N ILE A 106 -17.16 -21.64 0.93
CA ILE A 106 -17.24 -20.36 1.65
C ILE A 106 -16.09 -20.22 2.66
N ASN A 107 -15.84 -21.25 3.47
CA ASN A 107 -14.78 -21.20 4.48
C ASN A 107 -13.39 -21.05 3.85
N GLU A 108 -13.16 -21.69 2.70
CA GLU A 108 -11.89 -21.54 1.98
C GLU A 108 -11.73 -20.12 1.43
N SER A 109 -12.78 -19.59 0.80
CA SER A 109 -12.78 -18.20 0.29
C SER A 109 -12.54 -17.19 1.42
N LEU A 110 -13.12 -17.41 2.61
CA LEU A 110 -12.90 -16.55 3.77
C LEU A 110 -11.47 -16.66 4.33
N ARG A 111 -10.84 -17.84 4.30
CA ARG A 111 -9.44 -18.00 4.69
C ARG A 111 -8.49 -17.28 3.76
N GLU A 112 -8.73 -17.34 2.45
CA GLU A 112 -7.93 -16.60 1.47
C GLU A 112 -8.01 -15.08 1.70
N VAL A 113 -9.22 -14.57 1.98
CA VAL A 113 -9.43 -13.15 2.33
C VAL A 113 -8.66 -12.77 3.60
N GLU A 114 -8.73 -13.58 4.65
CA GLU A 114 -8.02 -13.29 5.91
C GLU A 114 -6.50 -13.36 5.76
N SER A 115 -6.00 -14.32 4.98
CA SER A 115 -4.58 -14.42 4.64
C SER A 115 -4.08 -13.18 3.90
N GLY A 116 -4.83 -12.73 2.89
CA GLY A 116 -4.51 -11.50 2.17
C GLY A 116 -4.54 -10.27 3.09
N ARG A 117 -5.54 -10.18 3.98
CA ARG A 117 -5.67 -9.10 4.96
C ARG A 117 -4.43 -8.97 5.84
N LEU A 118 -3.91 -10.11 6.32
CA LEU A 118 -2.70 -10.16 7.13
C LEU A 118 -1.46 -9.72 6.34
N GLU A 119 -1.35 -10.11 5.07
CA GLU A 119 -0.23 -9.71 4.20
C GLU A 119 -0.22 -8.19 3.94
N LEU A 120 -1.38 -7.59 3.64
CA LEU A 120 -1.46 -6.12 3.49
C LEU A 120 -1.17 -5.40 4.80
N ALA A 121 -1.68 -5.89 5.93
CA ALA A 121 -1.39 -5.30 7.24
C ALA A 121 0.13 -5.32 7.53
N SER A 122 0.82 -6.40 7.17
CA SER A 122 2.28 -6.50 7.31
C SER A 122 3.00 -5.47 6.43
N ARG A 123 2.63 -5.37 5.15
CA ARG A 123 3.24 -4.42 4.20
C ARG A 123 2.99 -2.97 4.61
N LEU A 124 1.79 -2.65 5.08
CA LEU A 124 1.47 -1.31 5.59
C LEU A 124 2.30 -0.98 6.84
N ALA A 125 2.46 -1.94 7.76
CA ALA A 125 3.30 -1.76 8.94
C ALA A 125 4.79 -1.61 8.59
N GLU A 126 5.28 -2.28 7.54
CA GLU A 126 6.63 -2.07 7.00
C GLU A 126 6.79 -0.69 6.38
N MET A 127 5.79 -0.23 5.62
CA MET A 127 5.78 1.12 5.06
C MET A 127 5.77 2.20 6.15
N GLU A 128 4.98 2.03 7.21
CA GLU A 128 4.96 2.92 8.37
C GLU A 128 6.35 3.05 9.03
N ARG A 129 7.06 1.94 9.19
CA ARG A 129 8.43 1.93 9.75
C ARG A 129 9.49 2.50 8.81
N SER A 130 9.18 2.62 7.53
CA SER A 130 10.09 3.14 6.49
C SER A 130 10.01 4.66 6.33
N VAL A 131 9.03 5.33 6.96
CA VAL A 131 8.88 6.78 6.94
C VAL A 131 9.70 7.39 8.08
N LEU A 132 10.94 7.77 7.78
CA LEU A 132 11.79 8.59 8.64
C LEU A 132 12.03 9.96 7.97
N VAL A 133 11.03 10.83 8.08
CA VAL A 133 11.29 12.26 8.22
C VAL A 133 10.62 12.68 9.51
N GLY A 134 11.29 12.38 10.62
CA GLY A 134 10.98 12.92 11.93
C GLY A 134 11.83 14.16 12.14
N ASP A 135 11.20 15.25 12.53
CA ASP A 135 11.87 16.44 13.04
C ASP A 135 12.64 16.09 14.33
N GLU A 136 13.89 16.55 14.43
CA GLU A 136 14.48 16.90 15.74
C GLU A 136 13.85 18.19 16.26
#